data_AF-A0A382TB10-F1
#
_entry.id   AF-A0A382TB10-F1
#
_cell.length_a   1.000
_cell.length_b   1.000
_cell.length_c   1.000
_cell.angle_alpha   90.00
_cell.angle_beta   90.00
_cell.angle_gamma   90.00
#
_symmetry.space_group_name_H-M   'P 1'
#
loop_
_entity.id
_entity.type
_entity.pdbx_description
1 polymer ?
#
loop_
_entity_poly.entity_id
_entity_poly.type
_entity_poly.pdbx_seq_one_letter_code
_entity_poly.pdbx_strand_id
1 'polypeptide(L)'
;KYYVAPLLTSIVLIGILMGGHWMWMGFVITFVVMILGDAFLSEDPSQPEYDYPWLLELPLHMALPFVFVLLVSFAWSSGSENQDFLNLGEILNGLFSYDFLAARSGNGFFDYLGALLGVGFMVSGYGTVVGHDLSHRTRDKMSLIEARWLLSASCNADFAIEHVYGHHVTVGTNEDPATARRGENVYAFSIRSTVMGHISAWKHELKNIRKKGINIFSLRNKMITGYLMSVFWFVLFYFAGGIFGMMLFLGQAVFAKFVLEIVNYMEHYGLARNSNQKIGPEHSWNTNKRMSTMVLFSLTRHSA
;
A
#
# COMPACT_ATOMS: atom_id res chain seq x y z
N LYS A 1 -0.38 -13.76 -14.79
CA LYS A 1 -1.57 -13.32 -14.01
C LYS A 1 -1.28 -12.02 -13.25
N TYR A 2 -0.26 -11.97 -12.39
CA TYR A 2 -0.05 -10.86 -11.44
C TYR A 2 0.84 -9.70 -11.93
N TYR A 3 1.13 -9.62 -13.23
CA TYR A 3 1.96 -8.55 -13.82
C TYR A 3 1.17 -7.27 -14.12
N VAL A 4 -0.16 -7.28 -13.93
CA VAL A 4 -1.01 -6.11 -14.16
C VAL A 4 -0.67 -4.97 -13.19
N ALA A 5 -0.43 -5.27 -11.91
CA ALA A 5 -0.09 -4.27 -10.91
C ALA A 5 1.26 -3.54 -11.19
N PRO A 6 2.36 -4.22 -11.54
CA PRO A 6 3.57 -3.54 -12.03
C PRO A 6 3.30 -2.65 -13.25
N LEU A 7 2.53 -3.13 -14.23
CA LEU A 7 2.22 -2.37 -15.44
C LEU A 7 1.43 -1.09 -15.12
N LEU A 8 0.39 -1.19 -14.30
CA LEU A 8 -0.38 -0.02 -13.84
C LEU A 8 0.50 0.97 -13.07
N THR A 9 1.41 0.47 -12.24
CA THR A 9 2.39 1.31 -11.52
C THR A 9 3.29 2.08 -12.49
N SER A 10 3.78 1.44 -13.56
CA SER A 10 4.55 2.12 -14.60
C SER A 10 3.75 3.20 -15.31
N ILE A 11 2.46 2.99 -15.55
CA ILE A 11 1.60 4.00 -16.19
C ILE A 11 1.43 5.22 -15.28
N VAL A 12 1.24 5.03 -13.97
CA VAL A 12 1.19 6.13 -13.00
C VAL A 12 2.54 6.87 -12.97
N LEU A 13 3.65 6.13 -12.93
CA LEU A 13 5.00 6.70 -12.97
C LEU A 13 5.20 7.57 -14.23
N ILE A 14 4.86 7.07 -15.41
CA ILE A 14 4.98 7.83 -16.66
C ILE A 14 4.12 9.10 -16.61
N GLY A 15 2.89 9.01 -16.11
CA GLY A 15 2.00 10.17 -15.98
C GLY A 15 2.58 11.27 -15.08
N ILE A 16 3.26 10.89 -13.98
CA ILE A 16 3.95 11.82 -13.09
C ILE A 16 5.13 12.49 -13.80
N LEU A 17 5.95 11.72 -14.51
CA LEU A 17 7.11 12.25 -15.23
C LEU A 17 6.71 13.18 -16.38
N MET A 18 5.61 12.88 -17.06
CA MET A 18 5.07 13.74 -18.14
C MET A 18 4.46 15.05 -17.62
N GLY A 19 4.08 15.14 -16.34
CA GLY A 19 3.50 16.35 -15.77
C GLY A 19 2.15 16.77 -16.37
N GLY A 20 1.63 17.91 -15.90
CA GLY A 20 0.35 18.47 -16.29
C GLY A 20 -0.81 17.46 -16.20
N HIS A 21 -1.72 17.52 -17.17
CA HIS A 21 -2.89 16.63 -17.20
C HIS A 21 -2.55 15.13 -17.27
N TRP A 22 -1.34 14.74 -17.68
CA TRP A 22 -0.90 13.34 -17.70
C TRP A 22 -0.78 12.75 -16.30
N MET A 23 -0.69 13.57 -15.25
CA MET A 23 -0.70 13.11 -13.86
C MET A 23 -2.01 12.40 -13.48
N TRP A 24 -3.10 12.62 -14.22
CA TRP A 24 -4.36 11.88 -14.08
C TRP A 24 -4.38 10.53 -14.78
N MET A 25 -3.50 10.32 -15.76
CA MET A 25 -3.49 9.13 -16.63
C MET A 25 -3.48 7.83 -15.82
N GLY A 26 -2.59 7.73 -14.83
CA GLY A 26 -2.45 6.54 -14.00
C GLY A 26 -3.71 6.21 -13.20
N PHE A 27 -4.33 7.23 -12.59
CA PHE A 27 -5.56 7.06 -11.82
C PHE A 27 -6.72 6.61 -12.72
N VAL A 28 -6.95 7.31 -13.83
CA VAL A 28 -8.03 7.01 -14.77
C VAL A 28 -7.86 5.61 -15.37
N ILE A 29 -6.66 5.28 -15.87
CA ILE A 29 -6.41 3.96 -16.48
C ILE A 29 -6.58 2.85 -15.45
N THR A 30 -6.10 3.03 -14.22
CA THR A 30 -6.27 2.02 -13.17
C THR A 30 -7.74 1.76 -12.88
N PHE A 31 -8.56 2.81 -12.76
CA PHE A 31 -10.01 2.66 -12.55
C PHE A 31 -10.69 1.99 -13.73
N VAL A 32 -10.37 2.39 -14.96
CA VAL A 32 -10.92 1.79 -16.18
C VAL A 32 -10.55 0.31 -16.26
N VAL A 33 -9.28 -0.04 -16.04
CA VAL A 33 -8.80 -1.42 -16.08
C VAL A 33 -9.50 -2.27 -15.01
N MET A 34 -9.63 -1.77 -13.77
CA MET A 34 -10.28 -2.50 -12.68
C MET A 34 -11.78 -2.68 -12.93
N ILE A 35 -12.51 -1.60 -13.18
CA ILE A 35 -13.97 -1.62 -13.31
C ILE A 35 -14.39 -2.38 -14.58
N LEU A 36 -13.82 -2.02 -15.74
CA LEU A 36 -14.18 -2.71 -16.98
C LEU A 36 -13.65 -4.14 -16.99
N GLY A 37 -12.48 -4.38 -16.41
CA GLY A 37 -11.93 -5.71 -16.25
C GLY A 37 -12.89 -6.64 -15.49
N ASP A 38 -13.42 -6.21 -14.35
CA ASP A 38 -14.37 -7.01 -13.58
C ASP A 38 -15.80 -7.05 -14.15
N ALA A 39 -16.18 -6.04 -14.95
CA ALA A 39 -17.47 -6.01 -15.64
C ALA A 39 -17.50 -6.96 -16.84
N PHE A 40 -16.40 -7.07 -17.59
CA PHE A 40 -16.36 -7.83 -18.84
C PHE A 40 -15.67 -9.19 -18.73
N LEU A 41 -14.72 -9.39 -17.80
CA LEU A 41 -14.12 -10.70 -17.58
C LEU A 41 -15.00 -11.56 -16.68
N SER A 42 -15.11 -12.83 -17.03
CA SER A 42 -15.78 -13.82 -16.18
C SER A 42 -15.04 -13.97 -14.85
N GLU A 43 -15.75 -14.50 -13.86
CA GLU A 43 -15.11 -14.97 -12.63
C GLU A 43 -14.10 -16.09 -12.94
N ASP A 44 -13.12 -16.21 -12.06
CA ASP A 44 -12.13 -17.28 -12.07
C ASP A 44 -12.14 -17.93 -10.69
N PRO A 45 -12.82 -19.07 -10.50
CA PRO A 45 -12.80 -19.83 -9.25
C PRO A 45 -11.64 -20.82 -9.17
N SER A 46 -10.75 -20.88 -10.18
CA SER A 46 -9.73 -21.92 -10.27
C SER A 46 -8.68 -21.79 -9.15
N GLN A 47 -8.14 -22.94 -8.74
CA GLN A 47 -6.99 -23.09 -7.85
C GLN A 47 -5.92 -23.94 -8.57
N PRO A 48 -5.25 -23.38 -9.59
CA PRO A 48 -4.26 -24.12 -10.35
C PRO A 48 -2.98 -24.35 -9.53
N GLU A 49 -2.40 -25.53 -9.68
CA GLU A 49 -1.00 -25.78 -9.35
C GLU A 49 -0.13 -25.30 -10.52
N TYR A 50 0.98 -24.63 -10.23
CA TYR A 50 1.84 -24.04 -11.24
C TYR A 50 3.20 -24.75 -11.27
N ASP A 51 3.66 -25.12 -12.47
CA ASP A 51 4.99 -25.74 -12.66
C ASP A 51 6.14 -24.78 -12.35
N TYR A 52 5.90 -23.46 -12.50
CA TYR A 52 6.91 -22.41 -12.34
C TYR A 52 6.40 -21.31 -11.38
N PRO A 53 6.27 -21.60 -10.07
CA PRO A 53 5.70 -20.65 -9.10
C PRO A 53 6.53 -19.37 -8.95
N TRP A 54 7.84 -19.43 -9.21
CA TRP A 54 8.73 -18.27 -9.15
C TRP A 54 8.33 -17.14 -10.11
N LEU A 55 7.67 -17.45 -11.25
CA LEU A 55 7.13 -16.45 -12.17
C LEU A 55 5.96 -15.67 -11.57
N LEU A 56 5.26 -16.25 -10.59
CA LEU A 56 4.19 -15.60 -9.86
C LEU A 56 4.72 -14.83 -8.65
N GLU A 57 5.86 -15.26 -8.10
CA GLU A 57 6.54 -14.57 -7.00
C GLU A 57 7.29 -13.32 -7.48
N LEU A 58 7.81 -13.31 -8.71
CA LEU A 58 8.58 -12.18 -9.22
C LEU A 58 7.82 -10.84 -9.11
N PRO A 59 6.53 -10.73 -9.51
CA PRO A 59 5.76 -9.50 -9.31
C PRO A 59 5.57 -9.06 -7.85
N LEU A 60 5.67 -9.95 -6.87
CA LEU A 60 5.64 -9.54 -5.46
C LEU A 60 6.96 -8.81 -5.12
N HIS A 61 8.10 -9.41 -5.43
CA HIS A 61 9.40 -8.79 -5.14
C HIS A 61 9.67 -7.53 -6.00
N MET A 62 9.05 -7.41 -7.18
CA MET A 62 9.06 -6.16 -7.96
C MET A 62 8.30 -5.01 -7.30
N ALA A 63 7.41 -5.27 -6.32
CA ALA A 63 6.59 -4.22 -5.73
C ALA A 63 7.44 -3.15 -5.05
N LEU A 64 8.47 -3.57 -4.29
CA LEU A 64 9.34 -2.64 -3.59
C LEU A 64 10.06 -1.68 -4.55
N PRO A 65 10.83 -2.14 -5.57
CA PRO A 65 11.51 -1.21 -6.48
C PRO A 65 10.51 -0.36 -7.28
N PHE A 66 9.36 -0.89 -7.70
CA PHE A 66 8.36 -0.10 -8.43
C PHE A 66 7.74 1.00 -7.57
N VAL A 67 7.29 0.68 -6.36
CA VAL A 67 6.73 1.67 -5.42
C VAL A 67 7.81 2.68 -5.00
N PHE A 68 9.05 2.23 -4.82
CA PHE A 68 10.16 3.13 -4.49
C PHE A 68 10.41 4.16 -5.60
N VAL A 69 10.55 3.71 -6.85
CA VAL A 69 10.77 4.60 -8.01
C VAL A 69 9.55 5.53 -8.21
N LEU A 70 8.34 5.01 -8.02
CA LEU A 70 7.12 5.81 -8.08
C LEU A 70 7.14 6.95 -7.05
N LEU A 71 7.46 6.65 -5.79
CA LEU A 71 7.51 7.66 -4.72
C LEU A 71 8.64 8.67 -4.92
N VAL A 72 9.82 8.23 -5.35
CA VAL A 72 10.93 9.14 -5.66
C VAL A 72 10.57 10.07 -6.82
N SER A 73 9.91 9.56 -7.87
CA SER A 73 9.46 10.37 -9.00
C SER A 73 8.36 11.35 -8.60
N PHE A 74 7.46 10.92 -7.70
CA PHE A 74 6.44 11.81 -7.14
C PHE A 74 7.05 12.90 -6.27
N ALA A 75 8.03 12.56 -5.43
CA ALA A 75 8.80 13.55 -4.66
C ALA A 75 9.51 14.54 -5.58
N TRP A 76 10.21 14.05 -6.60
CA TRP A 76 10.88 14.88 -7.61
C TRP A 76 9.90 15.83 -8.32
N SER A 77 8.69 15.34 -8.64
CA SER A 77 7.67 16.14 -9.33
C SER A 77 7.23 17.36 -8.53
N SER A 78 7.37 17.33 -7.20
CA SER A 78 6.98 18.42 -6.29
C SER A 78 8.03 19.53 -6.14
N GLY A 79 9.19 19.37 -6.77
CA GLY A 79 10.27 20.36 -6.75
C GLY A 79 9.90 21.66 -7.48
N SER A 80 10.38 22.78 -6.94
CA SER A 80 10.30 24.10 -7.60
C SER A 80 11.28 24.20 -8.78
N GLU A 81 11.15 25.25 -9.60
CA GLU A 81 11.90 25.44 -10.85
C GLU A 81 13.42 25.18 -10.72
N ASN A 82 14.04 25.65 -9.64
CA ASN A 82 15.50 25.52 -9.42
C ASN A 82 15.92 24.22 -8.71
N GLN A 83 14.98 23.35 -8.32
CA GLN A 83 15.25 22.15 -7.55
C GLN A 83 15.13 20.92 -8.44
N ASP A 84 16.22 20.26 -8.79
CA ASP A 84 16.18 18.97 -9.47
C ASP A 84 16.61 17.85 -8.50
N PHE A 85 15.64 17.31 -7.76
CA PHE A 85 15.93 16.30 -6.73
C PHE A 85 16.61 15.07 -7.37
N LEU A 86 17.80 14.73 -6.88
CA LEU A 86 18.67 13.66 -7.41
C LEU A 86 19.12 13.85 -8.88
N ASN A 87 19.03 15.08 -9.42
CA ASN A 87 19.29 15.39 -10.83
C ASN A 87 18.46 14.53 -11.80
N LEU A 88 17.26 14.09 -11.37
CA LEU A 88 16.45 13.17 -12.14
C LEU A 88 15.97 13.80 -13.46
N GLY A 89 15.62 15.09 -13.44
CA GLY A 89 15.20 15.83 -14.63
C GLY A 89 16.32 15.95 -15.65
N GLU A 90 17.53 16.31 -15.22
CA GLU A 90 18.72 16.38 -16.08
C GLU A 90 19.07 15.01 -16.69
N ILE A 91 19.03 13.94 -15.87
CA ILE A 91 19.27 12.57 -16.36
C ILE A 91 18.24 12.19 -17.42
N LEU A 92 16.95 12.47 -17.18
CA LEU A 92 15.88 12.14 -18.12
C LEU A 92 15.95 12.97 -19.41
N ASN A 93 16.27 14.27 -19.32
CA ASN A 93 16.50 15.13 -20.48
C ASN A 93 17.72 14.66 -21.31
N GLY A 94 18.72 14.02 -20.69
CA GLY A 94 19.83 13.40 -21.40
C GLY A 94 19.48 12.10 -22.14
N LEU A 95 18.39 11.43 -21.73
CA LEU A 95 17.95 10.16 -22.30
C LEU A 95 16.83 10.31 -23.33
N PHE A 96 15.99 11.35 -23.22
CA PHE A 96 14.85 11.56 -24.10
C PHE A 96 14.79 13.02 -24.59
N SER A 97 14.18 13.24 -25.75
CA SER A 97 13.97 14.58 -26.33
C SER A 97 12.84 15.39 -25.66
N TYR A 98 12.34 14.94 -24.52
CA TYR A 98 11.26 15.58 -23.78
C TYR A 98 11.85 16.44 -22.65
N ASP A 99 11.34 17.66 -22.48
CA ASP A 99 11.79 18.56 -21.41
C ASP A 99 11.00 18.29 -20.11
N PHE A 100 11.51 17.35 -19.33
CA PHE A 100 10.91 16.94 -18.06
C PHE A 100 10.89 18.06 -17.02
N LEU A 101 11.92 18.92 -17.02
CA LEU A 101 12.00 20.04 -16.08
C LEU A 101 10.96 21.11 -16.40
N ALA A 102 10.80 21.48 -17.67
CA ALA A 102 9.76 22.43 -18.08
C ALA A 102 8.35 21.86 -17.84
N ALA A 103 8.13 20.59 -18.16
CA ALA A 103 6.85 19.91 -17.92
C ALA A 103 6.47 19.94 -16.43
N ARG A 104 7.43 19.59 -15.56
CA ARG A 104 7.24 19.63 -14.11
C ARG A 104 6.94 21.03 -13.58
N SER A 105 7.67 22.05 -14.05
CA SER A 105 7.45 23.44 -13.64
C SER A 105 6.06 23.96 -14.04
N GLY A 106 5.44 23.36 -15.06
CA GLY A 106 4.07 23.65 -15.49
C GLY A 106 2.96 23.00 -14.65
N ASN A 107 3.28 22.15 -13.67
CA ASN A 107 2.29 21.43 -12.88
C ASN A 107 1.45 22.36 -11.99
N GLY A 108 0.12 22.27 -12.11
CA GLY A 108 -0.82 22.93 -11.22
C GLY A 108 -1.28 22.02 -10.07
N PHE A 109 -1.95 22.62 -9.07
CA PHE A 109 -2.50 21.88 -7.92
C PHE A 109 -3.42 20.72 -8.35
N PHE A 110 -4.23 20.90 -9.39
CA PHE A 110 -5.14 19.88 -9.89
C PHE A 110 -4.41 18.68 -10.51
N ASP A 111 -3.22 18.89 -11.09
CA ASP A 111 -2.39 17.81 -11.63
C ASP A 111 -1.83 16.95 -10.49
N TYR A 112 -1.35 17.60 -9.41
CA TYR A 112 -0.90 16.90 -8.21
C TYR A 112 -2.01 16.11 -7.51
N LEU A 113 -3.27 16.54 -7.59
CA LEU A 113 -4.40 15.75 -7.07
C LEU A 113 -4.52 14.42 -7.84
N GLY A 114 -4.41 14.46 -9.17
CA GLY A 114 -4.42 13.25 -10.00
C GLY A 114 -3.28 12.29 -9.64
N ALA A 115 -2.07 12.82 -9.50
CA ALA A 115 -0.91 12.02 -9.08
C ALA A 115 -1.08 11.47 -7.65
N LEU A 116 -1.54 12.27 -6.69
CA LEU A 116 -1.75 11.83 -5.31
C LEU A 116 -2.71 10.64 -5.25
N LEU A 117 -3.82 10.71 -5.98
CA LEU A 117 -4.80 9.63 -6.05
C LEU A 117 -4.23 8.40 -6.77
N GLY A 118 -3.52 8.58 -7.89
CA GLY A 118 -2.87 7.48 -8.61
C GLY A 118 -1.79 6.78 -7.79
N VAL A 119 -0.90 7.55 -7.15
CA VAL A 119 0.17 7.04 -6.29
C VAL A 119 -0.41 6.34 -5.08
N GLY A 120 -1.33 6.98 -4.34
CA GLY A 120 -1.91 6.37 -3.16
C GLY A 120 -2.71 5.11 -3.49
N PHE A 121 -3.35 5.04 -4.66
CA PHE A 121 -4.00 3.81 -5.12
C PHE A 121 -2.98 2.69 -5.38
N MET A 122 -1.83 2.97 -6.00
CA MET A 122 -0.79 1.94 -6.19
C MET A 122 -0.07 1.56 -4.90
N VAL A 123 0.16 2.52 -4.00
CA VAL A 123 0.70 2.25 -2.66
C VAL A 123 -0.25 1.34 -1.86
N SER A 124 -1.56 1.49 -2.01
CA SER A 124 -2.55 0.61 -1.40
C SER A 124 -2.68 -0.72 -2.16
N GLY A 125 -3.15 -0.68 -3.41
CA GLY A 125 -3.51 -1.85 -4.21
C GLY A 125 -2.34 -2.72 -4.69
N TYR A 126 -1.11 -2.21 -4.69
CA TYR A 126 0.08 -3.00 -4.98
C TYR A 126 1.01 -3.09 -3.77
N GLY A 127 1.44 -1.94 -3.24
CA GLY A 127 2.40 -1.91 -2.13
C GLY A 127 1.87 -2.59 -0.87
N THR A 128 0.70 -2.18 -0.38
CA THR A 128 0.10 -2.73 0.85
C THR A 128 -0.35 -4.17 0.66
N VAL A 129 -0.92 -4.52 -0.50
CA VAL A 129 -1.32 -5.90 -0.82
C VAL A 129 -0.14 -6.86 -0.82
N VAL A 130 0.98 -6.47 -1.44
CA VAL A 130 2.19 -7.30 -1.41
C VAL A 130 2.83 -7.29 -0.03
N GLY A 131 2.85 -6.13 0.64
CA GLY A 131 3.32 -6.03 2.02
C GLY A 131 2.55 -6.93 2.98
N HIS A 132 1.25 -7.09 2.75
CA HIS A 132 0.40 -8.06 3.42
C HIS A 132 0.90 -9.50 3.21
N ASP A 133 1.05 -9.96 1.96
CA ASP A 133 1.50 -11.34 1.67
C ASP A 133 2.89 -11.62 2.27
N LEU A 134 3.83 -10.70 2.03
CA LEU A 134 5.20 -10.84 2.51
C LEU A 134 5.30 -10.79 4.05
N SER A 135 4.36 -10.12 4.74
CA SER A 135 4.33 -10.10 6.21
C SER A 135 4.02 -11.47 6.84
N HIS A 136 3.31 -12.35 6.12
CA HIS A 136 3.03 -13.73 6.56
C HIS A 136 4.25 -14.65 6.45
N ARG A 137 5.26 -14.29 5.65
CA ARG A 137 6.48 -15.06 5.41
C ARG A 137 7.47 -14.94 6.59
N THR A 138 7.00 -15.22 7.79
CA THR A 138 7.71 -14.98 9.07
C THR A 138 9.08 -15.67 9.21
N ARG A 139 9.38 -16.65 8.36
CA ARG A 139 10.68 -17.34 8.30
C ARG A 139 11.66 -16.73 7.29
N ASP A 140 11.19 -15.95 6.32
CA ASP A 140 12.03 -15.27 5.35
C ASP A 140 12.26 -13.80 5.76
N LYS A 141 13.51 -13.49 6.10
CA LYS A 141 13.89 -12.14 6.54
C LYS A 141 13.80 -11.12 5.41
N MET A 142 14.03 -11.51 4.15
CA MET A 142 13.99 -10.57 3.03
C MET A 142 12.57 -10.12 2.78
N SER A 143 11.63 -11.06 2.65
CA SER A 143 10.19 -10.77 2.55
C SER A 143 9.71 -9.85 3.67
N LEU A 144 10.12 -10.10 4.92
CA LEU A 144 9.74 -9.24 6.05
C LEU A 144 10.31 -7.81 5.98
N ILE A 145 11.50 -7.62 5.39
CA ILE A 145 12.08 -6.29 5.19
C ILE A 145 11.32 -5.56 4.08
N GLU A 146 11.08 -6.24 2.95
CA GLU A 146 10.32 -5.71 1.82
C GLU A 146 8.90 -5.31 2.25
N ALA A 147 8.20 -6.17 2.99
CA ALA A 147 6.88 -5.89 3.54
C ALA A 147 6.84 -4.58 4.32
N ARG A 148 7.83 -4.37 5.19
CA ARG A 148 7.87 -3.19 6.07
C ARG A 148 8.19 -1.91 5.31
N TRP A 149 9.06 -1.98 4.31
CA TRP A 149 9.31 -0.83 3.43
C TRP A 149 8.08 -0.49 2.58
N LEU A 150 7.39 -1.49 2.04
CA LEU A 150 6.13 -1.27 1.32
C LEU A 150 5.06 -0.62 2.20
N LEU A 151 4.88 -1.12 3.43
CA LEU A 151 3.91 -0.56 4.39
C LEU A 151 4.30 0.83 4.91
N SER A 152 5.60 1.17 4.91
CA SER A 152 6.06 2.51 5.30
C SER A 152 5.61 3.62 4.35
N ALA A 153 5.34 3.28 3.08
CA ALA A 153 4.84 4.22 2.08
C ALA A 153 3.45 4.80 2.42
N SER A 154 2.68 4.09 3.24
CA SER A 154 1.37 4.53 3.75
C SER A 154 1.36 4.73 5.27
N CYS A 155 2.54 4.88 5.89
CA CYS A 155 2.72 5.05 7.34
C CYS A 155 2.18 3.90 8.22
N ASN A 156 2.04 2.69 7.68
CA ASN A 156 1.41 1.54 8.35
C ASN A 156 2.44 0.63 9.07
N ALA A 157 3.24 1.21 9.95
CA ALA A 157 4.27 0.46 10.70
C ALA A 157 3.69 -0.66 11.59
N ASP A 158 2.43 -0.54 11.99
CA ASP A 158 1.68 -1.49 12.80
C ASP A 158 1.29 -2.75 12.05
N PHE A 159 0.91 -2.64 10.77
CA PHE A 159 0.21 -3.67 10.03
C PHE A 159 0.97 -5.01 10.00
N ALA A 160 2.29 -4.99 9.77
CA ALA A 160 3.11 -6.20 9.73
C ALA A 160 3.17 -6.97 11.08
N ILE A 161 2.75 -6.35 12.18
CA ILE A 161 2.67 -6.97 13.51
C ILE A 161 1.22 -7.28 13.85
N GLU A 162 0.36 -6.26 13.73
CA GLU A 162 -1.06 -6.34 14.07
C GLU A 162 -1.75 -7.42 13.27
N HIS A 163 -1.57 -7.40 11.95
CA HIS A 163 -2.28 -8.29 11.05
C HIS A 163 -1.99 -9.76 11.36
N VAL A 164 -0.70 -10.08 11.49
CA VAL A 164 -0.20 -11.46 11.66
C VAL A 164 -0.48 -12.01 13.05
N TYR A 165 -0.32 -11.21 14.11
CA TYR A 165 -0.38 -11.69 15.49
C TYR A 165 -1.65 -11.27 16.26
N GLY A 166 -2.41 -10.33 15.72
CA GLY A 166 -3.65 -9.78 16.25
C GLY A 166 -4.84 -10.18 15.38
N HIS A 167 -5.05 -9.48 14.27
CA HIS A 167 -6.22 -9.62 13.39
C HIS A 167 -6.57 -11.08 13.06
N HIS A 168 -5.65 -11.90 12.54
CA HIS A 168 -5.95 -13.32 12.24
C HIS A 168 -6.44 -14.15 13.43
N VAL A 169 -6.11 -13.73 14.66
CA VAL A 169 -6.55 -14.39 15.90
C VAL A 169 -7.92 -13.89 16.33
N THR A 170 -8.19 -12.59 16.19
CA THR A 170 -9.36 -11.92 16.77
C THR A 170 -10.41 -11.47 15.74
N VAL A 171 -10.18 -11.68 14.44
CA VAL A 171 -11.08 -11.26 13.36
C VAL A 171 -12.52 -11.71 13.58
N GLY A 172 -13.48 -10.84 13.28
CA GLY A 172 -14.90 -11.02 13.54
C GLY A 172 -15.30 -10.78 15.01
N THR A 173 -14.37 -10.46 15.92
CA THR A 173 -14.69 -10.18 17.34
C THR A 173 -14.53 -8.69 17.67
N ASN A 174 -15.03 -8.26 18.83
CA ASN A 174 -14.87 -6.88 19.30
C ASN A 174 -13.42 -6.50 19.66
N GLU A 175 -12.53 -7.49 19.80
CA GLU A 175 -11.11 -7.28 20.10
C GLU A 175 -10.28 -6.92 18.86
N ASP A 176 -10.76 -7.27 17.66
CA ASP A 176 -10.09 -6.96 16.40
C ASP A 176 -10.32 -5.49 16.00
N PRO A 177 -9.25 -4.70 15.84
CA PRO A 177 -9.35 -3.34 15.29
C PRO A 177 -10.03 -3.29 13.93
N ALA A 178 -9.79 -4.27 13.06
CA ALA A 178 -10.21 -4.28 11.65
C ALA A 178 -11.58 -4.92 11.41
N THR A 179 -12.30 -5.34 12.46
CA THR A 179 -13.69 -5.82 12.34
C THR A 179 -14.66 -4.65 12.39
N ALA A 180 -15.53 -4.53 11.37
CA ALA A 180 -16.56 -3.50 11.29
C ALA A 180 -17.65 -3.71 12.34
N ARG A 181 -17.95 -2.69 13.15
CA ARG A 181 -18.98 -2.78 14.19
C ARG A 181 -20.37 -2.50 13.62
N ARG A 182 -21.40 -3.11 14.21
CA ARG A 182 -22.80 -2.86 13.82
C ARG A 182 -23.12 -1.36 13.96
N GLY A 183 -23.59 -0.75 12.87
CA GLY A 183 -23.96 0.67 12.82
C GLY A 183 -22.79 1.63 12.61
N GLU A 184 -21.56 1.13 12.48
CA GLU A 184 -20.38 1.94 12.21
C GLU A 184 -20.27 2.23 10.71
N ASN A 185 -20.13 3.50 10.32
CA ASN A 185 -19.85 3.87 8.93
C ASN A 185 -18.35 3.75 8.61
N VAL A 186 -18.02 3.67 7.32
CA VAL A 186 -16.64 3.44 6.83
C VAL A 186 -15.62 4.49 7.31
N TYR A 187 -16.04 5.75 7.48
CA TYR A 187 -15.14 6.83 7.92
C TYR A 187 -14.79 6.70 9.40
N ALA A 188 -15.80 6.47 10.25
CA ALA A 188 -15.60 6.21 11.68
C ALA A 188 -14.78 4.93 11.90
N PHE A 189 -15.10 3.88 11.12
CA PHE A 189 -14.33 2.64 11.09
C PHE A 189 -12.87 2.89 10.76
N SER A 190 -12.58 3.61 9.67
CA SER A 190 -11.20 3.81 9.21
C SER A 190 -10.33 4.50 10.26
N ILE A 191 -10.87 5.52 10.94
CA ILE A 191 -10.16 6.20 12.03
C ILE A 191 -9.94 5.23 13.20
N ARG A 192 -11.00 4.54 13.64
CA ARG A 192 -10.93 3.61 14.78
C ARG A 192 -9.95 2.46 14.51
N SER A 193 -10.11 1.78 13.38
CA SER A 193 -9.29 0.64 12.95
C SER A 193 -7.82 1.06 12.90
N THR A 194 -7.50 2.21 12.29
CA THR A 194 -6.13 2.74 12.25
C THR A 194 -5.54 2.96 13.64
N VAL A 195 -6.24 3.70 14.51
CA VAL A 195 -5.73 4.03 15.85
C VAL A 195 -5.59 2.77 16.72
N MET A 196 -6.61 1.92 16.72
CA MET A 196 -6.62 0.70 17.52
C MET A 196 -5.64 -0.35 16.99
N GLY A 197 -5.39 -0.38 15.67
CA GLY A 197 -4.37 -1.21 15.03
C GLY A 197 -2.98 -0.88 15.54
N HIS A 198 -2.60 0.40 15.55
CA HIS A 198 -1.34 0.84 16.15
C HIS A 198 -1.23 0.49 17.64
N ILE A 199 -2.30 0.66 18.42
CA ILE A 199 -2.32 0.29 19.84
C ILE A 199 -2.12 -1.22 20.01
N SER A 200 -2.81 -2.03 19.22
CA SER A 200 -2.71 -3.49 19.20
C SER A 200 -1.28 -3.92 18.86
N ALA A 201 -0.70 -3.42 17.77
CA ALA A 201 0.67 -3.70 17.36
C ALA A 201 1.70 -3.36 18.45
N TRP A 202 1.56 -2.20 19.11
CA TRP A 202 2.41 -1.82 20.23
C TRP A 202 2.31 -2.80 21.41
N LYS A 203 1.10 -3.27 21.76
CA LYS A 203 0.92 -4.28 22.81
C LYS A 203 1.65 -5.58 22.46
N HIS A 204 1.52 -6.06 21.23
CA HIS A 204 2.19 -7.27 20.75
C HIS A 204 3.71 -7.11 20.77
N GLU A 205 4.23 -6.00 20.26
CA GLU A 205 5.67 -5.77 20.19
C GLU A 205 6.30 -5.56 21.57
N LEU A 206 5.65 -4.79 22.46
CA LEU A 206 6.12 -4.62 23.84
C LEU A 206 6.19 -5.96 24.59
N LYS A 207 5.20 -6.85 24.37
CA LYS A 207 5.22 -8.21 24.94
C LYS A 207 6.40 -9.03 24.40
N ASN A 208 6.68 -8.94 23.10
CA ASN A 208 7.78 -9.65 22.44
C ASN A 208 9.16 -9.15 22.91
N ILE A 209 9.41 -7.85 22.95
CA ILE A 209 10.72 -7.30 23.35
C ILE A 209 10.99 -7.47 24.84
N ARG A 210 9.96 -7.39 25.71
CA ARG A 210 10.10 -7.66 27.16
C ARG A 210 10.52 -9.10 27.41
N LYS A 211 9.91 -10.08 26.72
CA LYS A 211 10.31 -11.49 26.79
C LYS A 211 11.78 -11.72 26.40
N LYS A 212 12.34 -10.84 25.56
CA LYS A 212 13.72 -10.92 25.06
C LYS A 212 14.70 -10.03 25.83
N GLY A 213 14.24 -9.30 26.87
CA GLY A 213 15.07 -8.35 27.61
C GLY A 213 15.58 -7.17 26.77
N ILE A 214 14.87 -6.80 25.70
CA ILE A 214 15.27 -5.73 24.78
C ILE A 214 14.65 -4.39 25.23
N ASN A 215 15.46 -3.32 25.20
CA ASN A 215 15.00 -1.96 25.52
C ASN A 215 13.96 -1.45 24.50
N ILE A 216 12.95 -0.70 24.98
CA ILE A 216 11.86 -0.15 24.15
C ILE A 216 12.40 0.72 23.01
N PHE A 217 13.43 1.53 23.24
CA PHE A 217 14.03 2.43 22.25
C PHE A 217 15.06 1.77 21.32
N SER A 218 15.24 0.44 21.42
CA SER A 218 16.17 -0.29 20.57
C SER A 218 15.71 -0.31 19.11
N LEU A 219 16.67 -0.29 18.17
CA LEU A 219 16.40 -0.58 16.75
C LEU A 219 15.90 -2.03 16.51
N ARG A 220 15.92 -2.89 17.53
CA ARG A 220 15.25 -4.19 17.50
C ARG A 220 13.73 -4.10 17.70
N ASN A 221 13.21 -2.95 18.12
CA ASN A 221 11.79 -2.67 18.19
C ASN A 221 11.25 -2.40 16.78
N LYS A 222 10.37 -3.29 16.31
CA LYS A 222 9.79 -3.25 14.97
C LYS A 222 8.88 -2.04 14.74
N MET A 223 8.18 -1.56 15.78
CA MET A 223 7.35 -0.36 15.69
C MET A 223 8.21 0.88 15.44
N ILE A 224 9.28 1.05 16.24
CA ILE A 224 10.20 2.19 16.08
C ILE A 224 10.83 2.17 14.69
N THR A 225 11.41 1.04 14.29
CA THR A 225 12.06 0.96 12.98
C THR A 225 11.07 1.09 11.82
N GLY A 226 9.80 0.67 11.99
CA GLY A 226 8.75 0.92 11.00
C GLY A 226 8.40 2.41 10.88
N TYR A 227 8.27 3.13 12.00
CA TYR A 227 8.06 4.58 11.97
C TYR A 227 9.25 5.33 11.36
N LEU A 228 10.48 4.91 11.65
CA LEU A 228 11.68 5.49 11.04
C LEU A 228 11.70 5.32 9.51
N MET A 229 11.19 4.19 8.98
CA MET A 229 11.02 3.98 7.54
C MET A 229 10.00 4.96 6.93
N SER A 230 8.89 5.24 7.63
CA SER A 230 7.92 6.26 7.17
C SER A 230 8.48 7.68 7.25
N VAL A 231 9.25 7.97 8.31
CA VAL A 231 9.96 9.25 8.46
C VAL A 231 10.98 9.46 7.36
N PHE A 232 11.65 8.39 6.89
CA PHE A 232 12.54 8.47 5.73
C PHE A 232 11.81 9.03 4.50
N TRP A 233 10.62 8.51 4.18
CA TRP A 233 9.84 9.04 3.05
C TRP A 233 9.42 10.50 3.26
N PHE A 234 8.94 10.82 4.45
CA PHE A 234 8.55 12.18 4.82
C PHE A 234 9.71 13.18 4.64
N VAL A 235 10.91 12.82 5.10
CA VAL A 235 12.12 13.63 4.96
C VAL A 235 12.60 13.70 3.50
N LEU A 236 12.51 12.60 2.75
CA LEU A 236 12.85 12.56 1.33
C LEU A 236 11.98 13.53 0.53
N PHE A 237 10.67 13.52 0.75
CA PHE A 237 9.74 14.44 0.10
C PHE A 237 9.98 15.91 0.51
N TYR A 238 10.39 16.16 1.77
CA TYR A 238 10.81 17.50 2.19
C TYR A 238 12.04 17.99 1.42
N PHE A 239 13.05 17.16 1.24
CA PHE A 239 14.23 17.53 0.46
C PHE A 239 13.92 17.74 -1.02
N ALA A 240 12.92 17.04 -1.56
CA ALA A 240 12.56 17.15 -2.96
C ALA A 240 11.71 18.39 -3.29
N GLY A 241 10.70 18.70 -2.48
CA GLY A 241 9.73 19.78 -2.75
C GLY A 241 9.33 20.61 -1.53
N GLY A 242 10.13 20.58 -0.46
CA GLY A 242 9.86 21.33 0.77
C GLY A 242 8.58 20.88 1.47
N ILE A 243 7.89 21.84 2.11
CA ILE A 243 6.62 21.58 2.81
C ILE A 243 5.57 21.01 1.84
N PHE A 244 5.56 21.47 0.59
CA PHE A 244 4.62 20.98 -0.41
C PHE A 244 4.82 19.49 -0.69
N GLY A 245 6.06 19.06 -0.91
CA GLY A 245 6.41 17.64 -1.03
C GLY A 245 5.95 16.82 0.18
N MET A 246 6.22 17.28 1.42
CA MET A 246 5.75 16.59 2.64
C MET A 246 4.24 16.40 2.65
N MET A 247 3.48 17.44 2.27
CA MET A 247 2.02 17.39 2.24
C MET A 247 1.51 16.41 1.18
N LEU A 248 2.20 16.28 0.03
CA LEU A 248 1.88 15.27 -0.97
C LEU A 248 2.13 13.85 -0.46
N PHE A 249 3.24 13.60 0.23
CA PHE A 249 3.51 12.29 0.85
C PHE A 249 2.46 11.93 1.90
N LEU A 250 2.14 12.86 2.81
CA LEU A 250 1.11 12.62 3.82
C LEU A 250 -0.27 12.42 3.18
N GLY A 251 -0.61 13.23 2.17
CA GLY A 251 -1.88 13.15 1.47
C GLY A 251 -2.06 11.81 0.76
N GLN A 252 -1.05 11.33 0.02
CA GLN A 252 -1.12 10.01 -0.61
C GLN A 252 -1.15 8.88 0.43
N ALA A 253 -0.42 9.02 1.55
CA ALA A 253 -0.37 7.99 2.59
C ALA A 253 -1.72 7.85 3.29
N VAL A 254 -2.37 8.97 3.60
CA VAL A 254 -3.74 8.99 4.17
C VAL A 254 -4.72 8.39 3.19
N PHE A 255 -4.64 8.74 1.90
CA PHE A 255 -5.51 8.14 0.87
C PHE A 255 -5.28 6.62 0.76
N ALA A 256 -4.02 6.17 0.68
CA ALA A 256 -3.67 4.76 0.60
C ALA A 256 -4.16 3.96 1.82
N LYS A 257 -3.99 4.52 3.02
CA LYS A 257 -4.50 3.95 4.28
C LYS A 257 -6.02 3.91 4.28
N PHE A 258 -6.69 4.96 3.84
CA PHE A 258 -8.15 4.97 3.75
C PHE A 258 -8.67 3.87 2.78
N VAL A 259 -8.02 3.68 1.63
CA VAL A 259 -8.35 2.60 0.69
C VAL A 259 -8.15 1.22 1.33
N LEU A 260 -7.07 1.01 2.09
CA LEU A 260 -6.86 -0.23 2.85
C LEU A 260 -8.01 -0.47 3.84
N GLU A 261 -8.40 0.55 4.62
CA GLU A 261 -9.49 0.40 5.58
C GLU A 261 -10.85 0.18 4.91
N ILE A 262 -11.07 0.71 3.71
CA ILE A 262 -12.28 0.37 2.94
C ILE A 262 -12.30 -1.13 2.60
N VAL A 263 -11.16 -1.71 2.23
CA VAL A 263 -11.05 -3.15 1.96
C VAL A 263 -11.34 -3.96 3.23
N ASN A 264 -10.67 -3.66 4.34
CA ASN A 264 -10.93 -4.32 5.64
C ASN A 264 -12.41 -4.20 6.05
N TYR A 265 -12.99 -3.02 5.88
CA TYR A 265 -14.40 -2.76 6.19
C TYR A 265 -15.32 -3.65 5.37
N MET A 266 -15.08 -3.76 4.06
CA MET A 266 -15.89 -4.59 3.16
C MET A 266 -15.70 -6.09 3.40
N GLU A 267 -14.47 -6.55 3.63
CA GLU A 267 -14.15 -7.97 3.84
C GLU A 267 -14.85 -8.55 5.08
N HIS A 268 -15.07 -7.73 6.12
CA HIS A 268 -15.75 -8.16 7.35
C HIS A 268 -17.11 -7.51 7.57
N TYR A 269 -17.67 -6.84 6.56
CA TYR A 269 -18.89 -6.06 6.72
C TYR A 269 -20.09 -6.94 7.13
N GLY A 270 -20.64 -6.67 8.30
CA GLY A 270 -21.81 -7.40 8.82
C GLY A 270 -21.52 -8.83 9.30
N LEU A 271 -20.25 -9.25 9.34
CA LEU A 271 -19.84 -10.55 9.82
C LEU A 271 -19.35 -10.45 11.27
N ALA A 272 -19.70 -11.44 12.09
CA ALA A 272 -19.29 -11.51 13.48
C ALA A 272 -18.98 -12.95 13.88
N ARG A 273 -17.99 -13.12 14.74
CA ARG A 273 -17.50 -14.39 15.27
C ARG A 273 -17.55 -14.34 16.79
N ASN A 274 -18.00 -15.41 17.44
CA ASN A 274 -17.79 -15.54 18.88
C ASN A 274 -16.30 -15.83 19.15
N SER A 275 -15.70 -15.20 20.15
CA SER A 275 -14.26 -15.34 20.45
C SER A 275 -13.79 -16.79 20.65
N ASN A 276 -14.69 -17.69 21.06
CA ASN A 276 -14.41 -19.12 21.26
C ASN A 276 -14.48 -19.97 19.97
N GLN A 277 -15.00 -19.42 18.87
CA GLN A 277 -15.11 -20.13 17.59
C GLN A 277 -13.82 -19.98 16.78
N LYS A 278 -13.45 -21.01 16.01
CA LYS A 278 -12.35 -20.89 15.04
C LYS A 278 -12.76 -20.00 13.88
N ILE A 279 -11.79 -19.33 13.26
CA ILE A 279 -12.00 -18.64 11.99
C ILE A 279 -12.41 -19.67 10.90
N GLY A 280 -13.26 -19.24 9.98
CA GLY A 280 -13.85 -20.07 8.93
C GLY A 280 -14.40 -19.20 7.80
N PRO A 281 -14.78 -19.80 6.65
CA PRO A 281 -15.18 -19.07 5.44
C PRO A 281 -16.32 -18.07 5.63
N GLU A 282 -17.19 -18.30 6.61
CA GLU A 282 -18.32 -17.44 6.97
C GLU A 282 -17.92 -16.12 7.68
N HIS A 283 -16.65 -15.96 8.03
CA HIS A 283 -16.14 -14.79 8.75
C HIS A 283 -15.43 -13.75 7.86
N SER A 284 -15.41 -13.97 6.54
CA SER A 284 -14.94 -12.97 5.57
C SER A 284 -15.61 -13.13 4.21
N TRP A 285 -15.85 -12.01 3.53
CA TRP A 285 -16.37 -11.96 2.17
C TRP A 285 -15.27 -12.21 1.15
N ASN A 286 -15.59 -13.01 0.12
CA ASN A 286 -14.70 -13.27 -1.02
C ASN A 286 -15.29 -12.75 -2.33
N THR A 287 -14.41 -12.45 -3.28
CA THR A 287 -14.77 -12.28 -4.69
C THR A 287 -13.81 -13.04 -5.61
N ASN A 288 -14.37 -13.73 -6.61
CA ASN A 288 -13.64 -14.46 -7.65
C ASN A 288 -13.50 -13.64 -8.94
N LYS A 289 -13.72 -12.32 -8.87
CA LYS A 289 -13.61 -11.42 -10.01
C LYS A 289 -12.17 -11.38 -10.54
N ARG A 290 -12.00 -11.74 -11.82
CA ARG A 290 -10.71 -12.07 -12.40
C ARG A 290 -9.73 -10.89 -12.41
N MET A 291 -10.17 -9.67 -12.71
CA MET A 291 -9.27 -8.51 -12.73
C MET A 291 -8.84 -8.14 -11.32
N SER A 292 -9.79 -8.05 -10.37
CA SER A 292 -9.46 -7.80 -8.97
C SER A 292 -8.52 -8.87 -8.39
N THR A 293 -8.74 -10.15 -8.67
CA THR A 293 -7.82 -11.23 -8.28
C THR A 293 -6.42 -11.08 -8.91
N MET A 294 -6.32 -10.61 -10.17
CA MET A 294 -5.04 -10.35 -10.85
C MET A 294 -4.27 -9.18 -10.25
N VAL A 295 -4.95 -8.07 -9.97
CA VAL A 295 -4.32 -6.85 -9.46
C VAL A 295 -3.99 -6.97 -7.98
N LEU A 296 -4.90 -7.56 -7.19
CA LEU A 296 -4.76 -7.69 -5.74
C LEU A 296 -4.13 -9.03 -5.31
N PHE A 297 -3.42 -9.73 -6.21
CA PHE A 297 -2.68 -10.96 -5.85
C PHE A 297 -3.55 -12.03 -5.16
N SER A 298 -4.79 -12.18 -5.59
CA SER A 298 -5.80 -13.06 -4.98
C SER A 298 -6.19 -12.73 -3.53
N LEU A 299 -5.80 -11.57 -3.00
CA LEU A 299 -6.26 -11.07 -1.69
C LEU A 299 -7.78 -11.09 -1.56
N THR A 300 -8.50 -10.93 -2.68
CA THR A 300 -9.96 -11.00 -2.74
C THR A 300 -10.56 -12.34 -2.30
N ARG A 301 -9.75 -13.38 -2.09
CA ARG A 301 -10.15 -14.67 -1.55
C ARG A 301 -9.68 -14.79 -0.10
N HIS A 302 -10.06 -13.82 0.72
CA HIS A 302 -9.62 -13.65 2.10
C HIS A 302 -9.96 -14.84 3.02
N SER A 303 -11.05 -15.57 2.74
CA SER A 303 -11.58 -16.62 3.63
C SER A 303 -11.11 -18.07 3.33
N ALA A 304 -10.08 -18.24 2.49
CA ALA A 304 -9.60 -19.55 2.01
C ALA A 304 -8.47 -20.17 2.84
#